data_AF-A0A743Z937-F1
#
_entry.id   AF-A0A743Z937-F1
#
_cell.length_a   1.000
_cell.length_b   1.000
_cell.length_c   1.000
_cell.angle_alpha   90.00
_cell.angle_beta   90.00
_cell.angle_gamma   90.00
#
_symmetry.space_group_name_H-M   'P 1'
#
loop_
_entity.id
_entity.type
_entity.pdbx_description
1 polymer ?
#
loop_
_entity_poly.entity_id
_entity_poly.type
_entity_poly.pdbx_seq_one_letter_code
_entity_poly.pdbx_strand_id
1 'polypeptide(L)'
;TKESTEEERRVAFLRMGIDINAWLVSSSLQNADQTRDTGKTSDNIAALWSYEALGKGADMVLSLSGMTPPDSDSEEEGVEADSPEKP
;
A
#
# COMPACT_ATOMS: atom_id res chain seq x y z
N THR A 1 -12.03 -17.26 -24.59
CA THR A 1 -12.72 -17.41 -23.29
C THR A 1 -11.79 -17.49 -22.08
N LYS A 2 -10.49 -17.82 -22.21
CA LYS A 2 -9.53 -17.78 -21.08
C LYS A 2 -8.96 -16.39 -20.78
N GLU A 3 -8.77 -15.54 -21.80
CA GLU A 3 -8.23 -14.17 -21.62
C GLU A 3 -9.15 -13.25 -20.81
N SER A 4 -10.46 -13.28 -21.04
CA SER A 4 -11.44 -12.48 -20.28
C SER A 4 -11.29 -12.67 -18.77
N THR A 5 -11.04 -13.91 -18.32
CA THR A 5 -10.91 -14.23 -16.90
C THR A 5 -9.58 -13.77 -16.30
N GLU A 6 -8.54 -13.61 -17.12
CA GLU A 6 -7.25 -13.08 -16.66
C GLU A 6 -7.29 -11.56 -16.54
N GLU A 7 -7.90 -10.88 -17.50
CA GLU A 7 -8.12 -9.43 -17.45
C GLU A 7 -8.99 -9.05 -16.25
N GLU A 8 -10.08 -9.78 -15.99
CA GLU A 8 -10.92 -9.60 -14.80
C GLU A 8 -10.13 -9.71 -13.49
N ARG A 9 -9.21 -10.69 -13.40
CA ARG A 9 -8.33 -10.84 -12.23
C ARG A 9 -7.36 -9.68 -12.09
N ARG A 10 -6.78 -9.21 -13.20
CA ARG A 10 -5.87 -8.06 -13.19
C ARG A 10 -6.60 -6.81 -12.73
N VAL A 11 -7.80 -6.56 -13.23
CA VAL A 11 -8.64 -5.45 -12.80
C VAL A 11 -9.00 -5.56 -11.31
N ALA A 12 -9.39 -6.75 -10.85
CA ALA A 12 -9.69 -6.97 -9.43
C ALA A 12 -8.47 -6.73 -8.54
N PHE A 13 -7.28 -7.16 -8.98
CA PHE A 13 -6.04 -6.93 -8.24
C PHE A 13 -5.67 -5.45 -8.16
N LEU A 14 -5.79 -4.71 -9.27
CA LEU A 14 -5.58 -3.27 -9.29
C LEU A 14 -6.57 -2.54 -8.38
N ARG A 15 -7.83 -2.95 -8.40
CA ARG A 15 -8.86 -2.38 -7.54
C ARG A 15 -8.56 -2.62 -6.06
N MET A 16 -8.15 -3.83 -5.71
CA MET A 16 -7.74 -4.18 -4.36
C MET A 16 -6.56 -3.32 -3.89
N GLY A 17 -5.57 -3.07 -4.75
CA GLY A 17 -4.45 -2.17 -4.43
C GLY A 17 -4.89 -0.73 -4.19
N ILE A 18 -5.82 -0.21 -4.98
CA ILE A 18 -6.42 1.13 -4.78
C ILE A 18 -7.13 1.20 -3.43
N ASP A 19 -7.99 0.23 -3.14
CA ASP A 19 -8.81 0.23 -1.93
C ASP A 19 -7.92 0.11 -0.66
N ILE A 20 -6.87 -0.73 -0.70
CA ILE A 20 -5.90 -0.87 0.40
C ILE A 20 -5.14 0.43 0.64
N ASN A 21 -4.56 1.03 -0.42
CA ASN A 21 -3.75 2.23 -0.27
C ASN A 21 -4.59 3.42 0.20
N ALA A 22 -5.81 3.57 -0.31
CA ALA A 22 -6.73 4.62 0.12
C ALA A 22 -7.14 4.45 1.59
N TRP A 23 -7.43 3.23 2.02
CA TRP A 23 -7.77 2.92 3.40
C TRP A 23 -6.61 3.23 4.35
N LEU A 24 -5.38 2.87 3.96
CA LEU A 24 -4.19 3.10 4.77
C LEU A 24 -3.92 4.59 4.98
N VAL A 25 -3.95 5.38 3.90
CA VAL A 25 -3.78 6.85 3.97
C VAL A 25 -4.89 7.48 4.80
N SER A 26 -6.15 7.09 4.58
CA SER A 26 -7.30 7.57 5.34
C SER A 26 -7.15 7.30 6.85
N SER A 27 -6.74 6.08 7.20
CA SER A 27 -6.54 5.68 8.61
C SER A 27 -5.40 6.44 9.28
N SER A 28 -4.30 6.69 8.57
CA SER A 28 -3.22 7.55 9.07
C SER A 28 -3.69 8.99 9.32
N LEU A 29 -4.58 9.54 8.48
CA LEU A 29 -5.14 10.88 8.67
C LEU A 29 -6.10 10.94 9.86
N GLN A 30 -6.79 9.84 10.19
CA GLN A 30 -7.65 9.78 11.37
C GLN A 30 -6.86 9.91 12.68
N ASN A 31 -5.59 9.46 12.71
CA ASN A 31 -4.74 9.68 13.88
C ASN A 31 -4.51 11.18 14.17
N ALA A 32 -4.54 12.03 13.15
CA ALA A 32 -4.43 13.48 13.30
C ALA A 32 -5.77 14.15 13.66
N ASP A 33 -6.90 13.58 13.24
CA ASP A 33 -8.25 14.07 13.53
C ASP A 33 -9.24 12.90 13.66
N GLN A 34 -9.56 12.54 14.91
CA GLN A 34 -10.47 11.43 15.23
C GLN A 34 -11.93 11.69 14.86
N THR A 35 -12.29 12.93 14.51
CA THR A 35 -13.66 13.27 14.10
C THR A 35 -13.94 12.91 12.64
N ARG A 36 -12.90 12.56 11.87
CA ARG A 36 -13.03 12.19 10.46
C ARG A 36 -13.67 10.81 10.29
N ASP A 37 -14.58 10.75 9.34
CA ASP A 37 -15.12 9.50 8.81
C ASP A 37 -14.08 8.85 7.88
N THR A 38 -13.41 7.83 8.37
CA THR A 38 -12.36 7.09 7.65
C THR A 38 -12.89 6.42 6.38
N GLY A 39 -14.15 5.95 6.40
CA GLY A 39 -14.79 5.34 5.24
C GLY A 39 -14.99 6.36 4.12
N LYS A 40 -15.64 7.48 4.43
CA LYS A 40 -15.83 8.56 3.44
C LYS A 40 -14.53 9.16 2.95
N THR A 41 -13.54 9.30 3.84
CA THR A 41 -12.22 9.80 3.45
C THR A 41 -11.52 8.81 2.51
N SER A 42 -11.59 7.50 2.79
CA SER A 42 -11.04 6.45 1.94
C SER A 42 -11.71 6.44 0.57
N ASP A 43 -13.04 6.50 0.50
CA ASP A 43 -13.80 6.52 -0.75
C ASP A 43 -13.42 7.74 -1.61
N ASN A 44 -13.28 8.91 -0.99
CA ASN A 44 -12.86 10.13 -1.68
C ASN A 44 -11.43 10.03 -2.21
N ILE A 45 -10.50 9.48 -1.42
CA ILE A 45 -9.11 9.29 -1.83
C ILE A 45 -9.04 8.29 -3.00
N ALA A 46 -9.72 7.15 -2.91
CA ALA A 46 -9.77 6.15 -3.98
C ALA A 46 -10.36 6.68 -5.29
N ALA A 47 -11.30 7.63 -5.22
CA ALA A 47 -11.94 8.23 -6.38
C ALA A 47 -11.14 9.37 -7.03
N LEU A 48 -10.38 10.13 -6.23
CA LEU A 48 -9.73 11.37 -6.67
C LEU A 48 -8.24 11.23 -6.94
N TRP A 49 -7.56 10.29 -6.28
CA TRP A 49 -6.11 10.15 -6.40
C TRP A 49 -5.73 9.22 -7.54
N SER A 50 -4.62 9.54 -8.22
CA SER A 50 -4.03 8.63 -9.19
C SER A 50 -3.45 7.39 -8.48
N TYR A 51 -3.31 6.30 -9.23
CA TYR A 51 -2.66 5.08 -8.72
C TYR A 51 -1.25 5.35 -8.14
N GLU A 52 -0.49 6.21 -8.81
CA GLU A 52 0.84 6.63 -8.35
C GLU A 52 0.79 7.42 -7.03
N ALA A 53 -0.16 8.35 -6.90
CA ALA A 53 -0.34 9.13 -5.67
C ALA A 53 -0.76 8.25 -4.48
N LEU A 54 -1.61 7.24 -4.74
CA LEU A 54 -1.98 6.22 -3.75
C LEU A 54 -0.77 5.42 -3.29
N GLY A 55 0.08 4.96 -4.21
CA GLY A 55 1.33 4.27 -3.88
C GLY A 55 2.24 5.11 -3.00
N LYS A 56 2.59 6.33 -3.44
CA LYS A 56 3.44 7.26 -2.68
C LYS A 56 2.88 7.60 -1.29
N GLY A 57 1.56 7.76 -1.20
CA GLY A 57 0.89 8.01 0.08
C GLY A 57 1.00 6.81 1.03
N ALA A 58 0.75 5.60 0.52
CA ALA A 58 0.90 4.38 1.30
C ALA A 58 2.35 4.16 1.76
N ASP A 59 3.33 4.34 0.88
CA ASP A 59 4.76 4.22 1.21
C ASP A 59 5.17 5.19 2.32
N MET A 60 4.67 6.42 2.28
CA MET A 60 4.90 7.42 3.32
C MET A 60 4.29 6.99 4.66
N VAL A 61 3.06 6.49 4.66
CA VAL A 61 2.41 6.00 5.89
C VAL A 61 3.18 4.82 6.48
N LEU A 62 3.62 3.87 5.66
CA LEU A 62 4.41 2.73 6.09
C LEU A 62 5.75 3.17 6.67
N SER A 63 6.45 4.09 5.99
CA SER A 63 7.72 4.65 6.45
C SER A 63 7.59 5.34 7.81
N LEU A 64 6.56 6.17 7.98
CA LEU A 64 6.26 6.84 9.25
C LEU A 64 5.88 5.86 10.38
N SER A 65 5.36 4.69 10.01
CA SER A 65 4.97 3.63 10.94
C SER A 65 6.11 2.65 11.27
N GLY A 66 7.29 2.81 10.65
CA GLY A 66 8.40 1.84 10.76
C GLY A 66 8.09 0.49 10.09
N MET A 67 7.12 0.45 9.18
CA MET A 67 6.67 -0.74 8.44
C MET A 67 7.05 -0.67 6.96
N THR A 68 8.20 -0.06 6.65
CA THR A 68 8.69 0.01 5.27
C THR A 68 8.75 -1.40 4.67
N PRO A 69 8.14 -1.64 3.50
CA PRO A 69 8.27 -2.92 2.83
C PRO A 69 9.76 -3.24 2.60
N PRO A 70 10.19 -4.49 2.77
CA PRO A 70 11.49 -4.90 2.24
C PRO A 70 11.46 -4.63 0.74
N ASP A 71 12.49 -3.93 0.24
CA ASP A 71 12.71 -3.55 -1.17
C ASP A 71 12.02 -2.27 -1.72
N SER A 72 11.76 -1.24 -0.90
CA SER A 72 11.47 0.10 -1.46
C SER A 72 12.72 0.88 -1.89
N ASP A 73 13.93 0.47 -1.48
CA ASP A 73 15.22 1.12 -1.76
C ASP A 73 16.29 0.13 -2.28
N SER A 74 15.92 -0.88 -3.08
CA SER A 74 16.91 -1.82 -3.64
C SER A 74 17.60 -1.26 -4.89
N GLU A 75 18.32 -0.15 -4.70
CA GLU A 75 19.58 0.18 -5.38
C GLU A 75 20.71 0.28 -4.34
N GLU A 76 20.87 -0.71 -3.46
CA GLU A 76 22.13 -0.87 -2.73
C GLU A 76 22.45 -2.36 -2.51
N GLU A 77 23.64 -2.74 -2.98
CA GLU A 77 24.20 -4.07 -2.87
C GLU A 77 24.39 -4.49 -1.40
N GLY A 78 23.92 -5.69 -1.07
CA GLY A 78 24.53 -6.56 -0.07
C GLY A 78 24.14 -6.34 1.39
N VAL A 79 23.34 -7.27 1.93
CA VAL A 79 23.79 -8.09 3.06
C VAL A 79 23.13 -9.46 2.98
N GLU A 80 23.95 -10.47 2.71
CA GLU A 80 23.61 -11.89 2.88
C GLU A 80 23.35 -12.11 4.37
N ALA A 81 22.09 -12.36 4.74
CA ALA A 81 21.73 -12.73 6.10
C ALA A 81 22.14 -14.20 6.34
N ASP A 82 23.32 -14.34 6.94
CA ASP A 82 23.91 -15.56 7.45
C ASP A 82 22.90 -16.41 8.25
N SER A 83 22.90 -17.71 7.96
CA SER A 83 21.99 -18.70 8.55
C SER A 83 22.29 -18.91 10.03
N PRO A 84 21.30 -19.00 10.92
CA PRO A 84 21.57 -19.32 12.32
C PRO A 84 21.89 -20.82 12.45
N GLU A 85 23.18 -21.15 12.60
CA GLU A 85 23.59 -22.41 13.22
C GLU A 85 23.05 -22.46 14.66
N LYS A 86 22.52 -23.61 15.06
CA LYS A 86 22.20 -23.92 16.46
C LYS A 86 22.89 -25.23 16.87
N PRO A 87 23.24 -25.35 18.17
CA PRO A 87 24.31 -26.20 18.69
C PRO A 87 23.91 -27.67 18.89
#